data_AF-A0A968Q2U6-F1
#
_entry.id   AF-A0A968Q2U6-F1
#
_cell.length_a   1.000
_cell.length_b   1.000
_cell.length_c   1.000
_cell.angle_alpha   90.00
_cell.angle_beta   90.00
_cell.angle_gamma   90.00
#
_symmetry.space_group_name_H-M   'P 1'
#
loop_
_entity.id
_entity.type
_entity.pdbx_description
1 polymer ?
#
loop_
_entity_poly.entity_id
_entity_poly.type
_entity_poly.pdbx_seq_one_letter_code
_entity_poly.pdbx_strand_id
1 'polypeptide(L)' 'MAIPPGLVGPRPELVQAYMRILGLAYFKVTLEQDERFEPMLEAAFVEALSIEPHPLSLIPTLSPEELNQAVQ' A
#
# COMPACT_ATOMS: atom_id res chain seq x y z
N MET A 1 6.61 4.23 -20.45
CA MET A 1 7.63 3.20 -20.14
C MET A 1 6.97 1.85 -20.36
N ALA A 2 7.55 0.98 -21.18
CA ALA A 2 6.96 -0.34 -21.44
C ALA A 2 7.25 -1.27 -20.25
N ILE A 3 6.23 -1.98 -19.77
CA ILE A 3 6.39 -2.92 -18.66
C ILE A 3 6.89 -4.26 -19.22
N PRO A 4 7.95 -4.87 -18.66
CA PRO A 4 8.41 -6.18 -19.06
C PRO A 4 7.26 -7.21 -19.00
N PRO A 5 7.04 -8.03 -20.05
CA PRO A 5 5.89 -8.93 -20.12
C PRO A 5 5.88 -9.98 -18.99
N GLY A 6 7.05 -10.38 -18.47
CA GLY A 6 7.15 -11.29 -17.32
C GLY A 6 6.70 -10.68 -15.99
N LEU A 7 6.51 -9.36 -15.91
CA LEU A 7 5.95 -8.68 -14.73
C LEU A 7 4.44 -8.45 -14.86
N VAL A 8 3.86 -8.74 -16.03
CA VAL A 8 2.43 -8.63 -16.25
C VAL A 8 1.75 -9.90 -15.76
N GLY A 9 1.27 -9.85 -14.51
CA GLY A 9 0.51 -10.92 -13.89
C GLY A 9 -0.93 -11.05 -14.42
N PRO A 10 -1.74 -11.94 -13.83
CA PRO A 10 -3.13 -12.17 -14.24
C PRO A 10 -4.06 -10.96 -14.10
N ARG A 11 -3.62 -9.92 -13.38
CA ARG A 11 -4.31 -8.63 -13.18
C ARG A 11 -3.45 -7.48 -13.75
N PRO A 12 -3.44 -7.26 -15.07
CA PRO A 12 -2.57 -6.28 -15.73
C PRO A 12 -2.80 -4.83 -15.26
N GLU A 13 -4.01 -4.50 -14.83
CA GLU A 13 -4.39 -3.19 -14.29
C GLU A 13 -3.63 -2.83 -13.01
N LEU A 14 -3.26 -3.81 -12.18
CA LEU A 14 -2.52 -3.58 -10.94
C LEU A 14 -1.05 -3.23 -11.21
N VAL A 15 -0.50 -3.72 -12.32
CA VAL A 15 0.93 -3.60 -12.62
C VAL A 15 1.33 -2.14 -12.78
N GLN A 16 0.48 -1.31 -13.40
CA GLN A 16 0.72 0.13 -13.50
C GLN A 16 0.71 0.83 -12.13
N ALA A 17 -0.21 0.44 -11.24
CA ALA A 17 -0.29 0.99 -9.90
C ALA A 17 0.96 0.66 -9.07
N TYR A 18 1.40 -0.60 -9.11
CA TYR A 18 2.65 -1.03 -8.47
C TYR A 18 3.86 -0.27 -9.02
N MET A 19 4.01 -0.20 -10.35
CA MET A 19 5.13 0.50 -10.98
C MET A 19 5.18 2.00 -10.60
N ARG A 20 4.01 2.64 -10.45
CA ARG A 20 3.94 4.04 -10.04
C ARG A 20 4.38 4.23 -8.59
N ILE A 21 3.93 3.37 -7.67
CA ILE A 21 4.26 3.46 -6.24
C ILE A 21 5.75 3.19 -6.04
N LEU A 22 6.25 2.07 -6.57
CA LEU A 22 7.65 1.67 -6.42
C LEU A 22 8.60 2.66 -7.12
N GLY A 23 8.22 3.15 -8.31
CA GLY A 23 8.99 4.17 -9.00
C GLY A 23 9.09 5.47 -8.21
N LEU A 24 7.98 5.93 -7.60
CA LEU A 24 7.99 7.11 -6.74
C LEU A 24 8.90 6.92 -5.53
N ALA A 25 8.77 5.80 -4.82
CA ALA A 25 9.61 5.49 -3.67
C ALA A 25 11.10 5.45 -4.05
N TYR A 26 11.43 4.81 -5.17
CA TYR A 26 12.80 4.73 -5.67
C TYR A 26 13.39 6.12 -5.95
N PHE A 27 12.64 7.02 -6.61
CA PHE A 27 13.11 8.37 -6.87
C PHE A 27 13.25 9.21 -5.59
N LYS A 28 12.33 9.07 -4.64
CA LYS A 28 12.42 9.73 -3.33
C LYS A 28 13.67 9.32 -2.55
N VAL A 29 13.94 8.01 -2.48
CA VAL A 29 15.13 7.49 -1.80
C VAL A 29 16.41 7.88 -2.56
N THR A 30 16.46 7.65 -3.87
CA THR A 30 17.71 7.77 -4.64
C THR A 30 18.09 9.21 -4.97
N LEU A 31 17.11 10.05 -5.32
CA LEU A 31 17.38 11.43 -5.77
C LEU A 31 17.23 12.45 -4.66
N GLU A 32 16.27 12.25 -3.76
CA GLU A 32 15.97 13.19 -2.68
C GLU A 32 16.56 12.74 -1.33
N GLN A 33 17.12 11.53 -1.23
CA GLN A 33 17.64 10.95 0.02
C GLN A 33 16.59 10.91 1.14
N ASP A 34 15.32 10.76 0.77
CA ASP A 34 14.22 10.70 1.72
C ASP A 34 14.00 9.27 2.21
N GLU A 35 14.74 8.90 3.26
CA GLU A 35 14.74 7.56 3.87
C GLU A 35 13.37 7.09 4.36
N ARG A 36 12.41 8.01 4.55
CA ARG A 36 11.03 7.66 4.95
C ARG A 36 10.34 6.75 3.93
N PHE A 37 10.83 6.71 2.69
CA PHE A 37 10.31 5.87 1.62
C PHE A 37 11.05 4.52 1.47
N GLU A 38 12.16 4.28 2.18
CA GLU A 38 12.88 3.00 2.14
C GLU A 38 11.98 1.78 2.42
N PRO A 39 11.08 1.80 3.42
CA PRO A 39 10.23 0.64 3.68
C PRO A 39 9.36 0.24 2.48
N MET A 40 9.05 1.17 1.57
CA MET A 40 8.25 0.89 0.37
C MET A 40 9.02 0.11 -0.70
N LEU A 41 10.35 0.04 -0.58
CA LEU A 41 11.22 -0.71 -1.48
C LEU A 41 11.52 -2.13 -0.96
N GLU A 42 11.06 -2.45 0.24
CA GLU A 42 11.22 -3.77 0.86
C GLU A 42 10.17 -4.78 0.39
N ALA A 43 10.55 -6.05 0.31
CA ALA A 43 9.64 -7.14 -0.09
C ALA A 43 8.40 -7.24 0.82
N ALA A 44 8.58 -6.97 2.12
CA ALA A 44 7.51 -6.98 3.11
C ALA A 44 6.38 -5.96 2.79
N PHE A 45 6.70 -4.83 2.17
CA PHE A 45 5.71 -3.84 1.77
C PHE A 45 4.86 -4.32 0.58
N VAL A 46 5.49 -5.00 -0.38
CA VAL A 46 4.78 -5.63 -1.51
C VAL A 46 3.83 -6.73 -1.01
N GLU A 47 4.25 -7.48 0.00
CA GLU A 47 3.43 -8.51 0.65
C GLU A 47 2.22 -7.89 1.37
N ALA A 48 2.42 -6.78 2.10
CA ALA A 48 1.33 -6.04 2.76
C ALA A 48 0.30 -5.47 1.77
N LEU A 49 0.74 -5.02 0.58
CA LEU A 49 -0.16 -4.57 -0.49
C LEU A 49 -0.93 -5.71 -1.17
N SER A 50 -0.43 -6.94 -1.06
CA SER A 50 -1.06 -8.12 -1.66
C SER A 50 -2.20 -8.68 -0.81
N ILE A 51 -2.36 -8.19 0.42
CA ILE A 51 -3.46 -8.54 1.30
C ILE A 51 -4.74 -7.92 0.74
N GLU A 52 -5.72 -8.77 0.48
CA GLU A 52 -7.08 -8.40 0.08
C GLU A 52 -7.59 -7.29 1.01
N PRO A 53 -8.16 -6.17 0.49
CA PRO A 53 -8.55 -5.05 1.33
C PRO A 53 -9.50 -5.56 2.40
N HIS A 54 -9.02 -5.59 3.64
CA HIS A 54 -9.88 -5.82 4.78
C HIS A 54 -10.97 -4.75 4.73
N PRO A 55 -12.24 -5.10 4.95
CA PRO A 55 -13.32 -4.12 4.98
C PRO A 55 -13.11 -3.25 6.22
N LEU A 56 -12.29 -2.21 6.08
CA LEU A 56 -12.19 -1.13 7.03
C LEU A 56 -13.50 -0.35 6.92
N SER A 57 -14.47 -0.75 7.73
CA SER A 57 -15.66 0.04 7.96
C SER A 57 -15.27 1.18 8.89
N LEU A 58 -15.32 2.42 8.40
CA LEU A 58 -15.24 3.59 9.26
C LEU A 58 -16.51 3.56 10.12
N ILE A 59 -16.37 3.26 11.41
CA ILE A 59 -17.48 3.42 12.36
C ILE A 59 -17.69 4.93 12.48
N PRO A 60 -18.79 5.48 11.92
CA PRO A 60 -18.98 6.91 11.90
C PRO A 60 -19.44 7.31 13.30
N THR A 61 -18.48 7.72 14.14
CA THR A 61 -18.69 8.25 15.49
C THR A 61 -19.50 7.34 16.42
N LEU A 62 -18.81 6.53 17.22
CA LEU A 62 -19.42 5.88 18.39
C LEU A 62 -19.77 6.94 19.43
N SER A 63 -21.00 6.90 19.98
CA SER A 63 -21.32 7.61 21.21
C SER A 63 -20.46 7.07 22.37
N PRO A 64 -20.26 7.84 23.46
CA PRO A 64 -19.48 7.39 24.61
C PRO A 64 -19.97 6.06 25.20
N GLU A 65 -21.29 5.82 25.18
CA GLU A 65 -21.85 4.54 25.61
C GLU A 65 -21.47 3.37 24.69
N GLU A 66 -21.50 3.57 23.37
CA GLU A 66 -21.17 2.53 22.38
C GLU A 66 -19.66 2.22 22.37
N LEU A 67 -18.81 3.22 22.64
CA LEU A 67 -17.37 3.01 22.81
C LEU A 67 -17.06 2.12 24.02
N ASN A 68 -17.75 2.33 25.14
CA ASN A 68 -17.56 1.53 26.36
C ASN A 68 -17.98 0.06 26.18
N GLN A 69 -18.91 -0.23 25.26
CA GLN A 69 -19.32 -1.59 24.94
C GLN A 69 -18.37 -2.29 23.96
N ALA A 70 -17.72 -1.55 23.07
CA ALA A 70 -16.80 -2.11 22.08
C ALA A 70 -15.39 -2.45 22.64
N VAL A 71 -15.04 -1.92 23.81
CA VAL A 71 -13.71 -2.07 24.44
C VAL A 71 -13.69 -3.15 25.55
N GLN A 72 -14.84 -3.75 25.87
CA GLN A 72 -14.92 -4.94 26.75
C GLN A 72 -14.82 -6.23 25.95
#